data_AF-A0A7Y0JB97-F1
#
_entry.id   AF-A0A7Y0JB97-F1
#
_cell.length_a   1.000
_cell.length_b   1.000
_cell.length_c   1.000
_cell.angle_alpha   90.00
_cell.angle_beta   90.00
_cell.angle_gamma   90.00
#
_symmetry.space_group_name_H-M   'P 1'
#
loop_
_entity.id
_entity.type
_entity.pdbx_description
1 polymer ?
#
loop_
_entity_poly.entity_id
_entity_poly.type
_entity_poly.pdbx_seq_one_letter_code
_entity_poly.pdbx_strand_id
1 'polypeptide(L)'
;MLAVVLWTLTLLPLAGLTAYIVLVTAWGAAEGEAVGGFLLWYFLPLAIAAGVLTALAFVPPVRRMAWDSRLLLLGAAAGPVLMVFTAGLWVLAV
;
A
#
# COMPACT_ATOMS: atom_id res chain seq x y z
N MET A 1 -6.89 12.73 -16.16
CA MET A 1 -7.84 11.60 -16.00
C MET A 1 -7.15 10.27 -15.74
N LEU A 2 -6.18 9.85 -16.57
CA LEU A 2 -5.48 8.56 -16.39
C LEU A 2 -4.82 8.38 -15.00
N ALA A 3 -4.17 9.42 -14.46
CA ALA A 3 -3.57 9.35 -13.12
C ALA A 3 -4.62 9.00 -12.05
N VAL A 4 -5.79 9.64 -12.12
CA VAL A 4 -6.92 9.34 -11.22
C VAL A 4 -7.30 7.87 -11.34
N VAL A 5 -7.46 7.35 -12.56
CA VAL A 5 -7.79 5.95 -12.79
C VAL A 5 -6.76 5.00 -12.15
N LEU A 6 -5.46 5.25 -12.35
CA LEU A 6 -4.40 4.41 -11.77
C LEU A 6 -4.41 4.41 -10.24
N TRP A 7 -4.59 5.59 -9.64
CA TRP A 7 -4.70 5.72 -8.19
C TRP A 7 -5.97 5.07 -7.65
N THR A 8 -7.12 5.25 -8.31
CA THR A 8 -8.39 4.62 -7.91
C THR A 8 -8.30 3.09 -8.01
N LEU A 9 -7.72 2.55 -9.09
CA LEU A 9 -7.52 1.11 -9.26
C LEU A 9 -6.63 0.50 -8.17
N THR A 10 -5.75 1.30 -7.57
CA THR A 10 -4.89 0.85 -6.47
C THR A 10 -5.57 1.04 -5.11
N LEU A 11 -6.14 2.22 -4.87
CA LEU A 11 -6.67 2.61 -3.56
C LEU A 11 -8.03 1.98 -3.25
N LEU A 12 -8.89 1.76 -4.25
CA LEU A 12 -10.21 1.17 -4.04
C LEU A 12 -10.14 -0.26 -3.47
N PRO A 13 -9.40 -1.20 -4.08
CA PRO A 13 -9.25 -2.53 -3.49
C PRO A 13 -8.50 -2.48 -2.15
N LEU A 14 -7.50 -1.59 -2.02
CA LEU A 14 -6.77 -1.43 -0.76
C LEU A 14 -7.69 -0.98 0.39
N ALA A 15 -8.57 -0.01 0.13
CA ALA A 15 -9.54 0.47 1.11
C ALA A 15 -10.55 -0.62 1.50
N GLY A 16 -11.08 -1.35 0.51
CA GLY A 16 -11.97 -2.48 0.76
C GLY A 16 -11.31 -3.57 1.61
N LEU A 17 -10.07 -3.94 1.28
CA LEU A 17 -9.29 -4.91 2.04
C LEU A 17 -8.98 -4.41 3.46
N THR A 18 -8.60 -3.15 3.61
CA THR A 18 -8.31 -2.55 4.92
C THR A 18 -9.56 -2.59 5.80
N ALA A 19 -10.72 -2.22 5.26
CA ALA A 19 -11.99 -2.27 5.99
C ALA A 19 -12.33 -3.70 6.44
N TYR A 20 -12.15 -4.68 5.55
CA TYR A 20 -12.36 -6.09 5.88
C TYR A 20 -11.42 -6.58 6.99
N ILE A 21 -10.12 -6.28 6.90
CA ILE A 21 -9.12 -6.65 7.90
C ILE A 21 -9.44 -6.02 9.27
N VAL A 22 -9.83 -4.74 9.30
CA VAL A 22 -10.24 -4.06 10.53
C VAL A 22 -11.48 -4.74 11.15
N LEU A 23 -12.47 -5.11 10.35
CA LEU A 23 -13.67 -5.81 10.85
C LEU A 23 -13.32 -7.18 11.43
N VAL A 24 -12.54 -7.99 10.71
CA VAL A 24 -12.13 -9.33 11.16
C VAL A 24 -11.28 -9.25 12.41
N THR A 25 -10.35 -8.30 12.48
CA THR A 25 -9.50 -8.12 13.67
C THR A 25 -10.27 -7.58 14.87
N ALA A 26 -11.26 -6.71 14.68
CA ALA A 26 -12.15 -6.27 15.74
C ALA A 26 -12.98 -7.42 16.31
N TRP A 27 -13.48 -8.31 15.44
CA TRP A 27 -14.18 -9.52 15.86
C TRP A 27 -13.27 -10.48 16.64
N GLY A 28 -12.10 -10.82 16.08
CA GLY A 28 -11.14 -11.69 16.78
C GLY A 28 -10.65 -11.11 18.11
N ALA A 29 -10.43 -9.80 18.18
CA ALA A 29 -10.09 -9.15 19.45
C ALA A 29 -11.21 -9.28 20.49
N ALA A 30 -12.49 -9.23 20.07
CA ALA A 30 -13.63 -9.45 20.96
C ALA A 30 -13.71 -10.90 21.46
N GLU A 31 -13.21 -11.87 20.69
CA GLU A 31 -13.08 -13.28 21.07
C GLU A 31 -11.83 -13.57 21.93
N GLY A 32 -10.97 -12.56 22.17
CA GLY A 32 -9.76 -12.68 22.98
C GLY A 32 -8.50 -13.10 22.21
N GLU A 33 -8.55 -13.10 20.87
CA GLU A 33 -7.43 -13.46 20.01
C GLU A 33 -6.34 -12.39 19.98
N ALA A 34 -5.08 -12.83 19.87
CA ALA A 34 -3.92 -11.94 19.76
C ALA A 34 -3.75 -11.41 18.33
N VAL A 35 -4.50 -10.36 17.97
CA VAL A 35 -4.54 -9.81 16.60
C VAL A 35 -3.38 -8.86 16.23
N GLY A 36 -2.58 -8.42 17.21
CA GLY A 36 -1.56 -7.39 17.00
C GLY A 36 -0.47 -7.76 15.98
N GLY A 37 0.00 -9.01 16.03
CA GLY A 37 1.01 -9.50 15.08
C GLY A 37 0.47 -9.54 13.64
N PHE A 38 -0.77 -9.99 13.46
CA PHE A 38 -1.44 -10.01 12.16
C PHE A 38 -1.63 -8.60 11.58
N LEU A 39 -2.08 -7.64 12.40
CA LEU A 39 -2.22 -6.24 12.00
C LEU A 39 -0.88 -5.62 11.60
N LEU A 40 0.19 -5.92 12.36
CA LEU A 40 1.54 -5.47 12.02
C LEU A 40 1.95 -5.99 10.65
N TRP A 41 1.81 -7.30 10.41
CA TRP A 41 2.16 -7.91 9.12
C TRP A 41 1.31 -7.39 7.95
N TYR A 42 0.05 -7.00 8.21
CA TYR A 42 -0.80 -6.37 7.20
C TYR A 42 -0.37 -4.94 6.87
N PHE A 43 -0.14 -4.09 7.88
CA PHE A 43 0.16 -2.66 7.67
C PHE A 43 1.61 -2.39 7.29
N LEU A 44 2.55 -3.27 7.65
CA LEU A 44 3.97 -3.13 7.35
C LEU A 44 4.26 -2.97 5.84
N PRO A 45 3.80 -3.85 4.91
CA PRO A 45 4.02 -3.66 3.48
C PRO A 45 3.42 -2.35 2.96
N LEU A 46 2.26 -1.94 3.49
CA LEU A 46 1.60 -0.69 3.09
C LEU A 46 2.44 0.53 3.46
N ALA A 47 2.98 0.54 4.69
CA ALA A 47 3.85 1.61 5.17
C ALA A 47 5.15 1.67 4.36
N ILE A 48 5.77 0.53 4.06
CA ILE A 48 6.99 0.46 3.25
C ILE A 48 6.72 0.97 1.83
N ALA A 49 5.65 0.49 1.18
CA ALA A 49 5.27 0.90 -0.16
C ALA A 49 5.01 2.42 -0.23
N ALA A 50 4.27 2.97 0.74
CA ALA A 50 4.04 4.41 0.84
C ALA A 50 5.35 5.20 1.02
N GLY A 51 6.25 4.70 1.87
CA GLY A 51 7.59 5.28 2.06
C GLY A 51 8.41 5.28 0.78
N VAL A 52 8.40 4.18 0.02
CA VAL A 52 9.11 4.05 -1.26
C VAL A 52 8.55 4.97 -2.33
N LEU A 53 7.23 5.04 -2.48
CA LEU A 53 6.59 5.98 -3.43
C LEU A 53 6.90 7.43 -3.05
N THR A 54 6.88 7.75 -1.75
CA THR A 54 7.24 9.07 -1.24
C THR A 54 8.70 9.39 -1.58
N ALA A 55 9.63 8.49 -1.28
CA ALA A 55 11.04 8.66 -1.60
C ALA A 55 11.25 8.86 -3.11
N LEU A 56 10.61 8.04 -3.94
CA LEU A 56 10.64 8.15 -5.41
C LEU A 56 10.15 9.53 -5.87
N ALA A 57 9.14 10.08 -5.22
CA ALA A 57 8.60 11.40 -5.52
C ALA A 57 9.61 12.55 -5.25
N PHE A 58 10.62 12.31 -4.42
CA PHE A 58 11.69 13.27 -4.10
C PHE A 58 13.00 13.03 -4.86
N VAL A 59 13.11 11.93 -5.62
CA VAL A 59 14.27 11.64 -6.48
C VAL A 59 14.43 12.78 -7.52
N PRO A 60 15.62 13.39 -7.71
CA PRO A 60 15.76 14.61 -8.51
C PRO A 60 15.19 14.54 -9.93
N PRO A 61 15.36 13.44 -10.70
CA PRO A 61 14.67 13.23 -11.97
C PRO A 61 13.14 13.35 -11.89
N VAL A 62 12.51 12.76 -10.86
CA VAL A 62 11.05 12.72 -10.69
C VAL A 62 10.54 14.05 -10.14
N ARG A 63 11.28 14.66 -9.21
CA ARG A 63 10.93 15.97 -8.62
C ARG A 63 10.91 17.10 -9.66
N ARG A 64 11.74 16.99 -10.71
CA ARG A 64 11.79 17.95 -11.81
C ARG A 64 10.67 17.75 -12.85
N MET A 65 9.92 16.65 -12.78
CA MET A 65 8.80 16.42 -13.70
C MET A 65 7.64 17.38 -13.41
N ALA A 66 6.85 17.65 -14.44
CA ALA A 66 5.54 18.27 -14.26
C ALA A 66 4.68 17.42 -13.30
N TRP A 67 3.81 18.09 -12.55
CA TRP A 67 2.97 17.46 -11.53
C TRP A 67 2.16 16.28 -12.08
N ASP A 68 1.54 16.44 -13.25
CA ASP A 68 0.72 15.40 -13.87
C ASP A 68 1.54 14.16 -14.25
N SER A 69 2.72 14.35 -14.83
CA SER A 69 3.64 13.25 -15.19
C SER A 69 4.12 12.50 -13.97
N ARG A 70 4.41 13.23 -12.87
CA ARG A 70 4.79 12.63 -11.60
C ARG A 70 3.65 11.81 -11.00
N LEU A 71 2.42 12.32 -11.03
CA LEU A 71 1.25 11.58 -10.54
C LEU A 71 0.97 10.32 -11.38
N LEU A 72 1.15 10.39 -12.70
CA LEU A 72 1.04 9.22 -13.58
C LEU A 72 2.10 8.16 -13.25
N LEU A 73 3.37 8.56 -13.11
CA LEU A 73 4.47 7.68 -12.76
C LEU A 73 4.20 6.97 -11.41
N LEU A 74 3.86 7.75 -10.38
CA LEU A 74 3.62 7.20 -9.04
C LEU A 74 2.37 6.31 -9.02
N GLY A 75 1.30 6.70 -9.72
CA GLY A 75 0.09 5.89 -9.84
C GLY A 75 0.34 4.56 -10.56
N ALA A 76 1.14 4.57 -11.64
CA ALA A 76 1.52 3.36 -12.36
C ALA A 76 2.41 2.44 -11.52
N ALA A 77 3.27 3.01 -10.67
CA ALA A 77 4.15 2.26 -9.79
C ALA A 77 3.46 1.73 -8.52
N ALA A 78 2.36 2.35 -8.08
CA ALA A 78 1.76 2.05 -6.78
C ALA A 78 1.34 0.58 -6.61
N GLY A 79 0.62 0.02 -7.58
CA GLY A 79 0.23 -1.39 -7.59
C GLY A 79 1.44 -2.35 -7.56
N PRO A 80 2.40 -2.25 -8.50
CA PRO A 80 3.61 -3.07 -8.50
C PRO A 80 4.42 -2.98 -7.21
N VAL A 81 4.62 -1.77 -6.68
CA VAL A 81 5.35 -1.55 -5.41
C VAL A 81 4.64 -2.25 -4.26
N LEU A 82 3.32 -2.07 -4.12
CA LEU A 82 2.52 -2.76 -3.11
C LEU A 82 2.61 -4.28 -3.26
N MET A 83 2.52 -4.80 -4.48
CA MET A 83 2.61 -6.24 -4.77
C MET A 83 3.97 -6.81 -4.36
N VAL A 84 5.08 -6.17 -4.74
CA VAL A 84 6.44 -6.64 -4.44
C VAL A 84 6.69 -6.68 -2.93
N PHE A 85 6.34 -5.63 -2.19
CA PHE A 85 6.56 -5.59 -0.75
C PHE A 85 5.66 -6.56 0.01
N THR A 86 4.40 -6.71 -0.44
CA THR A 86 3.49 -7.67 0.16
C THR A 86 4.00 -9.09 -0.07
N ALA A 87 4.28 -9.49 -1.32
CA ALA A 87 4.77 -10.84 -1.61
C ALA A 87 6.12 -11.12 -0.94
N GLY A 88 7.05 -10.15 -0.95
CA GLY A 88 8.36 -10.27 -0.32
C GLY A 88 8.26 -10.51 1.19
N LEU A 89 7.42 -9.73 1.90
CA LEU A 89 7.22 -9.94 3.33
C LEU A 89 6.55 -11.27 3.64
N TRP A 90 5.61 -11.72 2.81
CA TRP A 90 5.00 -13.05 2.98
C TRP A 90 5.98 -14.19 2.75
N VAL A 91 6.88 -14.08 1.77
CA VAL A 91 7.96 -15.06 1.57
C VAL A 91 8.91 -15.10 2.77
N LEU A 92 9.17 -13.96 3.41
CA LEU A 92 10.03 -13.87 4.59
C LEU A 92 9.34 -14.31 5.89
N ALA A 93 8.00 -14.39 5.89
CA ALA A 93 7.21 -14.79 7.05
C ALA A 93 6.94 -16.31 7.12
N VAL A 94 7.27 -17.06 6.05
CA VAL A 94 7.17 -18.53 5.93
C VAL A 94 8.54 -19.17 6.14
#